data_AF-A0A1Q6LD84-F1
#
_entry.id   AF-A0A1Q6LD84-F1
#
_cell.length_a   1.000
_cell.length_b   1.000
_cell.length_c   1.000
_cell.angle_alpha   90.00
_cell.angle_beta   90.00
_cell.angle_gamma   90.00
#
_symmetry.space_group_name_H-M   'P 1'
#
loop_
_entity.id
_entity.type
_entity.pdbx_description
1 polymer ?
#
loop_
_entity_poly.entity_id
_entity_poly.type
_entity_poly.pdbx_seq_one_letter_code
_entity_poly.pdbx_strand_id
1 'polypeptide(L)'
;MKKEERNKGVTLATLVITIVVLLILSGITINYGVSNIKRAKIQNIKTNMLLIEAKTKEYVENANYDLGIKPNEATAEMKEKAISELEGEGKGTKVTTSSSISTELNIMGITSEEISNGNVYQISTTDLEKMGIKGVESSEKKGWYIVVYDITNSNVKIYNTKGIKTNNNETKYCLDDIRNEE
;
A
#
# COMPACT_ATOMS: atom_id res chain seq x y z
N MET A 1 -68.77 12.93 -18.88
CA MET A 1 -67.50 12.97 -19.63
C MET A 1 -66.54 11.97 -19.00
N LYS A 2 -66.28 10.81 -19.64
CA LYS A 2 -65.26 9.86 -19.18
C LYS A 2 -63.94 10.19 -19.88
N LYS A 3 -62.87 10.45 -19.11
CA LYS A 3 -61.50 10.53 -19.62
C LYS A 3 -61.05 9.12 -19.97
N GLU A 4 -60.76 8.85 -21.24
CA GLU A 4 -60.05 7.62 -21.65
C GLU A 4 -58.56 7.77 -21.31
N GLU A 5 -58.07 6.92 -20.42
CA GLU A 5 -56.63 6.77 -20.15
C GLU A 5 -55.97 6.02 -21.30
N ARG A 6 -55.20 6.73 -22.13
CA ARG A 6 -54.44 6.14 -23.23
C ARG A 6 -53.16 5.51 -22.68
N ASN A 7 -53.24 4.24 -22.28
CA ASN A 7 -52.05 3.43 -22.02
C ASN A 7 -51.35 3.11 -23.35
N LYS A 8 -50.40 3.97 -23.75
CA LYS A 8 -49.53 3.73 -24.91
C LYS A 8 -48.55 2.60 -24.57
N GLY A 9 -48.87 1.38 -24.97
CA GLY A 9 -47.93 0.26 -24.87
C GLY A 9 -46.64 0.55 -25.66
N VAL A 10 -45.50 0.14 -25.11
CA VAL A 10 -44.20 0.24 -25.81
C VAL A 10 -44.21 -0.75 -26.97
N THR A 11 -44.08 -0.26 -28.21
CA THR A 11 -43.94 -1.10 -29.40
C THR A 11 -42.61 -1.86 -29.35
N LEU A 12 -42.59 -3.12 -29.82
CA LEU A 12 -41.39 -3.97 -29.84
C LEU A 12 -40.16 -3.27 -30.45
N ALA A 13 -40.37 -2.47 -31.49
CA ALA A 13 -39.31 -1.66 -32.13
C ALA A 13 -38.67 -0.64 -31.16
N THR A 14 -39.49 0.07 -30.38
CA THR A 14 -39.01 1.01 -29.36
C THR A 14 -38.23 0.31 -28.26
N LEU A 15 -38.65 -0.91 -27.88
CA LEU A 15 -37.94 -1.71 -26.90
C LEU A 15 -36.55 -2.12 -27.41
N VAL A 16 -36.46 -2.60 -28.66
CA VAL A 16 -35.19 -2.98 -29.30
C VAL A 16 -34.24 -1.78 -29.38
N ILE A 17 -34.72 -0.62 -29.84
CA ILE A 17 -33.92 0.61 -29.92
C ILE A 17 -33.41 1.01 -28.53
N THR A 18 -34.27 0.95 -27.51
CA THR A 18 -33.89 1.27 -26.13
C THR A 18 -32.77 0.34 -25.62
N ILE A 19 -32.86 -0.96 -25.89
CA ILE A 19 -31.84 -1.94 -25.51
C ILE A 19 -30.49 -1.62 -26.20
N VAL A 20 -30.51 -1.32 -27.50
CA VAL A 20 -29.29 -0.96 -28.25
C VAL A 20 -28.64 0.30 -27.66
N VAL A 21 -29.44 1.33 -27.35
CA VAL A 21 -28.94 2.57 -26.72
C VAL A 21 -28.33 2.28 -25.34
N LEU A 22 -28.98 1.45 -24.52
CA LEU A 22 -28.47 1.07 -23.19
C LEU A 22 -27.14 0.31 -23.27
N LEU A 23 -26.96 -0.56 -24.26
CA LEU A 23 -25.71 -1.30 -24.46
C LEU A 23 -24.54 -0.37 -24.82
N ILE A 24 -24.78 0.61 -25.70
CA ILE A 24 -23.76 1.60 -26.08
C ILE A 24 -23.37 2.46 -24.86
N LEU A 25 -24.36 2.97 -24.12
CA LEU A 25 -24.13 3.76 -22.91
C LEU A 25 -23.38 2.96 -21.83
N SER A 26 -23.72 1.68 -21.67
CA SER A 26 -23.04 0.77 -20.74
C SER A 26 -21.58 0.55 -21.12
N GLY A 27 -21.28 0.33 -22.40
CA GLY A 27 -19.92 0.13 -22.89
C GLY A 27 -18.98 1.30 -22.59
N ILE A 28 -19.47 2.54 -22.77
CA ILE A 28 -18.70 3.75 -22.46
C ILE A 28 -18.53 3.89 -20.94
N THR A 29 -19.62 3.80 -20.18
CA THR A 29 -19.62 4.03 -18.72
C THR A 29 -18.71 3.05 -17.97
N ILE A 30 -18.67 1.77 -18.38
CA ILE A 30 -17.82 0.75 -17.75
C ILE A 30 -16.34 1.07 -17.95
N ASN A 31 -15.91 1.46 -19.15
CA ASN A 31 -14.50 1.73 -19.43
C ASN A 31 -13.96 2.95 -18.65
N TYR A 32 -14.72 4.04 -18.61
CA TYR A 32 -14.37 5.22 -17.81
C TYR A 32 -14.41 4.92 -16.31
N GLY A 33 -15.44 4.21 -15.84
CA GLY A 33 -15.59 3.83 -14.43
C GLY A 33 -14.44 2.93 -13.94
N VAL A 34 -14.08 1.90 -14.70
CA VAL A 34 -12.98 0.98 -14.36
C VAL A 34 -11.64 1.71 -14.30
N SER A 35 -11.39 2.66 -15.21
CA SER A 35 -10.15 3.44 -15.24
C SER A 35 -10.01 4.36 -14.03
N ASN A 36 -11.07 5.06 -13.65
CA ASN A 36 -11.07 5.92 -12.45
C ASN A 36 -10.89 5.10 -11.17
N ILE A 37 -11.52 3.92 -11.07
CA ILE A 37 -11.35 3.03 -9.92
C ILE A 37 -9.91 2.53 -9.81
N LYS A 38 -9.26 2.19 -10.94
CA LYS A 38 -7.84 1.80 -10.94
C LYS A 38 -6.94 2.94 -10.45
N ARG A 39 -7.13 4.15 -10.97
CA ARG A 39 -6.37 5.34 -10.53
C ARG A 39 -6.56 5.63 -9.05
N ALA A 40 -7.80 5.58 -8.56
CA ALA A 40 -8.10 5.78 -7.14
C ALA A 40 -7.42 4.72 -6.25
N LYS A 41 -7.39 3.44 -6.67
CA LYS A 41 -6.66 2.39 -5.95
C LYS A 41 -5.17 2.65 -5.87
N ILE A 42 -4.55 3.07 -6.99
CA ILE A 42 -3.12 3.41 -7.05
C ILE A 42 -2.80 4.58 -6.11
N GLN A 43 -3.59 5.65 -6.18
CA GLN A 43 -3.44 6.80 -5.29
C GLN A 43 -3.63 6.44 -3.82
N ASN A 44 -4.57 5.54 -3.51
CA ASN A 44 -4.81 5.07 -2.15
C ASN A 44 -3.59 4.30 -1.62
N ILE A 45 -3.05 3.34 -2.37
CA ILE A 45 -1.82 2.61 -1.99
C ILE A 45 -0.65 3.57 -1.78
N LYS A 46 -0.42 4.51 -2.71
CA LYS A 46 0.63 5.55 -2.60
C LYS A 46 0.45 6.41 -1.34
N THR A 47 -0.77 6.87 -1.08
CA THR A 47 -1.09 7.68 0.11
C THR A 47 -0.84 6.90 1.39
N ASN A 48 -1.27 5.63 1.46
CA ASN A 48 -1.05 4.80 2.63
C ASN A 48 0.44 4.57 2.88
N MET A 49 1.22 4.32 1.84
CA MET A 49 2.68 4.17 1.99
C MET A 49 3.35 5.46 2.47
N LEU A 50 2.92 6.64 2.01
CA LEU A 50 3.41 7.93 2.52
C LEU A 50 3.05 8.15 4.01
N LEU A 51 1.85 7.76 4.44
CA LEU A 51 1.44 7.86 5.84
C LEU A 51 2.26 6.91 6.73
N ILE A 52 2.50 5.68 6.25
CA ILE A 52 3.34 4.70 6.96
C ILE A 52 4.78 5.21 7.03
N GLU A 53 5.34 5.73 5.94
CA GLU A 53 6.69 6.32 5.91
C GLU A 53 6.83 7.44 6.95
N ALA A 54 5.89 8.39 7.00
CA ALA A 54 5.93 9.48 7.95
C ALA A 54 5.95 8.98 9.41
N LYS A 55 5.14 7.96 9.72
CA LYS A 55 5.07 7.36 11.06
C LYS A 55 6.30 6.54 11.42
N THR A 56 6.81 5.78 10.48
CA THR A 56 7.96 4.90 10.68
C THR A 56 9.28 5.68 10.72
N LYS A 57 9.36 6.80 10.00
CA LYS A 57 10.47 7.74 10.08
C LYS A 57 10.57 8.40 11.45
N GLU A 58 9.43 8.74 12.07
CA GLU A 58 9.38 9.22 13.46
C GLU A 58 10.04 8.20 14.41
N TYR A 59 9.77 6.90 14.23
CA TYR A 59 10.38 5.85 15.05
C TYR A 59 11.89 5.72 14.82
N VAL A 60 12.34 5.79 13.57
CA VAL A 60 13.77 5.71 13.24
C VAL A 60 14.53 6.94 13.70
N GLU A 61 13.96 8.13 13.64
CA GLU A 61 14.58 9.35 14.17
C GLU A 61 14.75 9.25 15.68
N ASN A 62 13.75 8.72 16.40
CA ASN A 62 13.87 8.45 17.84
C ASN A 62 14.93 7.37 18.14
N ALA A 63 14.96 6.29 17.37
CA ALA A 63 15.97 5.24 17.52
C ALA A 63 17.39 5.73 17.21
N ASN A 64 17.56 6.59 16.19
CA ASN A 64 18.86 7.16 15.85
C ASN A 64 19.31 8.24 16.84
N TYR A 65 18.38 8.95 17.49
CA TYR A 65 18.72 9.85 18.59
C TYR A 65 19.49 9.13 19.70
N ASP A 66 19.12 7.89 20.00
CA ASP A 66 19.83 7.04 20.97
C ASP A 66 21.24 6.61 20.50
N LEU A 67 21.49 6.58 19.19
CA LEU A 67 22.80 6.25 18.62
C LEU A 67 23.77 7.44 18.60
N GLY A 68 23.25 8.68 18.66
CA GLY A 68 24.03 9.90 18.70
C GLY A 68 24.71 10.28 17.37
N ILE A 69 25.67 11.23 17.43
CA ILE A 69 26.26 11.90 16.25
C ILE A 69 27.12 10.95 15.38
N LYS A 70 27.49 9.77 15.90
CA LYS A 70 28.31 8.77 15.20
C LYS A 70 27.73 7.36 15.37
N PRO A 71 26.67 7.01 14.63
CA PRO A 71 26.02 5.69 14.76
C PRO A 71 26.97 4.52 14.46
N ASN A 72 28.00 4.74 13.65
CA ASN A 72 29.02 3.72 13.36
C ASN A 72 29.95 3.42 14.54
N GLU A 73 30.12 4.36 15.47
CA GLU A 73 30.93 4.22 16.69
C GLU A 73 30.07 3.83 17.91
N ALA A 74 28.75 3.63 17.72
CA ALA A 74 27.82 3.28 18.79
C ALA A 74 28.14 1.89 19.39
N THR A 75 28.02 1.80 20.72
CA THR A 75 28.22 0.54 21.45
C THR A 75 27.13 -0.48 21.11
N ALA A 76 27.39 -1.76 21.41
CA ALA A 76 26.40 -2.81 21.22
C ALA A 76 25.10 -2.53 22.00
N GLU A 77 25.21 -2.01 23.22
CA GLU A 77 24.07 -1.64 24.07
C GLU A 77 23.21 -0.51 23.46
N MET A 78 23.85 0.51 22.87
CA MET A 78 23.14 1.61 22.20
C MET A 78 22.39 1.10 20.95
N LYS A 79 23.00 0.19 20.20
CA LYS A 79 22.37 -0.45 19.04
C LYS A 79 21.19 -1.33 19.42
N GLU A 80 21.32 -2.10 20.50
CA GLU A 80 20.24 -2.94 21.02
C GLU A 80 19.05 -2.08 21.51
N LYS A 81 19.33 -0.98 22.22
CA LYS A 81 18.30 -0.01 22.63
C LYS A 81 17.59 0.60 21.42
N ALA A 82 18.33 1.07 20.43
CA ALA A 82 17.75 1.64 19.20
C ALA A 82 16.88 0.62 18.44
N ILE A 83 17.29 -0.65 18.38
CA ILE A 83 16.49 -1.73 17.76
C ILE A 83 15.22 -2.00 18.58
N SER A 84 15.31 -2.00 19.91
CA SER A 84 14.14 -2.19 20.78
C SER A 84 13.09 -1.08 20.60
N GLU A 85 13.52 0.13 20.22
CA GLU A 85 12.62 1.23 19.85
C GLU A 85 11.91 1.03 18.51
N LEU A 86 12.28 0.02 17.72
CA LEU A 86 11.57 -0.38 16.50
C LEU A 86 10.69 -1.61 16.72
N GLU A 87 10.80 -2.25 17.88
CA GLU A 87 9.99 -3.39 18.27
C GLU A 87 8.87 -2.97 19.22
N GLY A 88 7.74 -3.69 19.17
CA GLY A 88 6.61 -3.47 20.06
C GLY A 88 5.30 -3.18 19.34
N GLU A 89 4.27 -2.88 20.14
CA GLU A 89 2.92 -2.69 19.64
C GLU A 89 2.83 -1.53 18.64
N GLY A 90 2.27 -1.79 17.45
CA GLY A 90 2.08 -0.75 16.44
C GLY A 90 3.33 -0.42 15.63
N LYS A 91 4.43 -1.18 15.76
CA LYS A 91 5.66 -1.02 14.96
C LYS A 91 5.88 -2.14 13.94
N GLY A 92 5.01 -3.16 13.97
CA GLY A 92 5.01 -4.29 13.04
C GLY A 92 5.68 -5.54 13.59
N THR A 93 5.61 -6.61 12.81
CA THR A 93 6.24 -7.90 13.12
C THR A 93 7.53 -8.05 12.33
N LYS A 94 8.65 -8.31 13.02
CA LYS A 94 9.94 -8.58 12.37
C LYS A 94 9.84 -9.79 11.44
N VAL A 95 10.30 -9.63 10.20
CA VAL A 95 10.37 -10.68 9.20
C VAL A 95 11.73 -11.37 9.29
N THR A 96 11.69 -12.69 9.34
CA THR A 96 12.89 -13.54 9.33
C THR A 96 13.03 -14.24 7.98
N THR A 97 14.21 -14.82 7.71
CA THR A 97 14.43 -15.63 6.50
C THR A 97 13.50 -16.84 6.40
N SER A 98 13.05 -17.38 7.54
CA SER A 98 12.08 -18.47 7.64
C SER A 98 10.61 -18.04 7.51
N SER A 99 10.33 -16.74 7.45
CA SER A 99 8.96 -16.24 7.29
C SER A 99 8.40 -16.60 5.92
N SER A 100 7.12 -16.95 5.85
CA SER A 100 6.45 -17.38 4.60
C SER A 100 6.49 -16.33 3.48
N ILE A 101 6.62 -15.05 3.85
CA ILE A 101 6.67 -13.91 2.92
C ILE A 101 8.07 -13.65 2.35
N SER A 102 9.14 -14.24 2.91
CA SER A 102 10.53 -13.89 2.57
C SER A 102 10.86 -14.06 1.08
N THR A 103 10.33 -15.11 0.44
CA THR A 103 10.49 -15.32 -1.01
C THR A 103 9.84 -14.20 -1.83
N GLU A 104 8.65 -13.74 -1.45
CA GLU A 104 7.96 -12.63 -2.12
C GLU A 104 8.74 -11.32 -1.94
N LEU A 105 9.31 -11.10 -0.74
CA LEU A 105 10.15 -9.92 -0.47
C LEU A 105 11.40 -9.85 -1.37
N ASN A 106 12.06 -10.98 -1.60
CA ASN A 106 13.22 -11.06 -2.48
C ASN A 106 12.86 -10.68 -3.94
N ILE A 107 11.69 -11.07 -4.43
CA ILE A 107 11.21 -10.71 -5.78
C ILE A 107 11.00 -9.18 -5.91
N MET A 108 10.62 -8.52 -4.81
CA MET A 108 10.42 -7.06 -4.78
C MET A 108 11.72 -6.26 -4.61
N GLY A 109 12.87 -6.93 -4.51
CA GLY A 109 14.17 -6.28 -4.35
C GLY A 109 14.61 -6.06 -2.90
N ILE A 110 13.91 -6.63 -1.91
CA ILE A 110 14.38 -6.67 -0.52
C ILE A 110 15.35 -7.84 -0.38
N THR A 111 16.60 -7.56 -0.03
CA THR A 111 17.65 -8.58 0.02
C THR A 111 17.52 -9.49 1.23
N SER A 112 18.02 -10.73 1.10
CA SER A 112 18.09 -11.67 2.22
C SER A 112 19.01 -11.18 3.34
N GLU A 113 19.98 -10.30 3.03
CA GLU A 113 20.81 -9.63 4.02
C GLU A 113 20.00 -8.63 4.85
N GLU A 114 19.17 -7.79 4.23
CA GLU A 114 18.27 -6.87 4.96
C GLU A 114 17.34 -7.63 5.91
N ILE A 115 16.80 -8.77 5.46
CA ILE A 115 15.96 -9.65 6.28
C ILE A 115 16.78 -10.26 7.43
N SER A 116 17.97 -10.77 7.16
CA SER A 116 18.84 -11.39 8.18
C SER A 116 19.35 -10.39 9.22
N ASN A 117 19.53 -9.13 8.81
CA ASN A 117 19.91 -8.04 9.71
C ASN A 117 18.76 -7.62 10.64
N GLY A 118 17.55 -8.15 10.44
CA GLY A 118 16.38 -7.87 11.28
C GLY A 118 15.80 -6.48 11.06
N ASN A 119 16.06 -5.87 9.91
CA ASN A 119 15.62 -4.52 9.57
C ASN A 119 14.24 -4.49 8.89
N VAL A 120 13.68 -5.65 8.59
CA VAL A 120 12.46 -5.81 7.79
C VAL A 120 11.28 -6.15 8.69
N TYR A 121 10.21 -5.36 8.59
CA TYR A 121 9.00 -5.52 9.41
C TYR A 121 7.77 -5.56 8.53
N GLN A 122 6.90 -6.54 8.78
CA GLN A 122 5.57 -6.62 8.19
C GLN A 122 4.58 -5.89 9.09
N ILE A 123 3.86 -4.92 8.53
CA ILE A 123 2.89 -4.12 9.27
C ILE A 123 1.52 -4.76 9.12
N SER A 124 0.88 -5.15 10.21
CA SER A 124 -0.49 -5.67 10.18
C SER A 124 -1.53 -4.55 10.11
N THR A 125 -2.77 -4.86 9.78
CA THR A 125 -3.89 -3.89 9.87
C THR A 125 -4.03 -3.32 11.27
N THR A 126 -3.84 -4.15 12.30
CA THR A 126 -3.89 -3.72 13.70
C THR A 126 -2.76 -2.73 14.01
N ASP A 127 -1.56 -2.95 13.46
CA ASP A 127 -0.45 -2.01 13.65
C ASP A 127 -0.73 -0.67 12.99
N LEU A 128 -1.31 -0.67 11.78
CA LEU A 128 -1.73 0.56 11.10
C LEU A 128 -2.74 1.35 11.93
N GLU A 129 -3.72 0.68 12.53
CA GLU A 129 -4.69 1.34 13.41
C GLU A 129 -4.02 1.96 14.63
N LYS A 130 -3.06 1.26 15.25
CA LYS A 130 -2.26 1.78 16.37
C LYS A 130 -1.37 2.96 15.96
N MET A 131 -0.86 2.98 14.73
CA MET A 131 -0.17 4.14 14.14
C MET A 131 -1.10 5.33 13.85
N GLY A 132 -2.42 5.16 14.01
CA GLY A 132 -3.44 6.16 13.69
C GLY A 132 -3.89 6.16 12.22
N ILE A 133 -3.46 5.18 11.44
CA ILE A 133 -3.79 5.03 10.02
C ILE A 133 -5.03 4.13 9.89
N LYS A 134 -6.20 4.77 9.88
CA LYS A 134 -7.50 4.07 9.83
C LYS A 134 -7.97 3.82 8.39
N GLY A 135 -8.73 2.74 8.20
CA GLY A 135 -9.34 2.41 6.90
C GLY A 135 -8.36 1.83 5.88
N VAL A 136 -7.17 1.44 6.33
CA VAL A 136 -6.14 0.77 5.51
C VAL A 136 -6.04 -0.68 5.96
N GLU A 137 -6.06 -1.59 5.00
CA GLU A 137 -5.96 -3.03 5.25
C GLU A 137 -4.62 -3.53 4.72
N SER A 138 -3.88 -4.24 5.57
CA SER A 138 -2.66 -4.96 5.22
C SER A 138 -2.99 -6.46 5.22
N SER A 139 -3.10 -7.05 4.03
CA SER A 139 -3.52 -8.44 3.87
C SER A 139 -3.08 -9.00 2.53
N GLU A 140 -3.13 -10.31 2.33
CA GLU A 140 -2.82 -10.94 1.03
C GLU A 140 -3.69 -10.39 -0.12
N LYS A 141 -4.94 -10.02 0.18
CA LYS A 141 -5.89 -9.47 -0.80
C LYS A 141 -5.55 -8.03 -1.19
N LYS A 142 -5.09 -7.22 -0.24
CA LYS A 142 -4.82 -5.78 -0.42
C LYS A 142 -3.34 -5.44 -0.61
N GLY A 143 -2.48 -6.43 -0.42
CA GLY A 143 -1.04 -6.25 -0.32
C GLY A 143 -0.64 -6.03 1.13
N TRP A 144 0.39 -6.74 1.57
CA TRP A 144 1.04 -6.49 2.85
C TRP A 144 1.92 -5.26 2.73
N TYR A 145 1.92 -4.41 3.75
CA TYR A 145 2.88 -3.32 3.87
C TYR A 145 4.13 -3.81 4.59
N ILE A 146 5.28 -3.52 4.00
CA ILE A 146 6.59 -3.93 4.51
C ILE A 146 7.44 -2.69 4.69
N VAL A 147 8.10 -2.61 5.84
CA VAL A 147 8.96 -1.51 6.23
C VAL A 147 10.37 -2.03 6.36
N VAL A 148 11.31 -1.39 5.69
CA VAL A 148 12.75 -1.69 5.81
C VAL A 148 13.42 -0.49 6.46
N TYR A 149 13.91 -0.69 7.68
CA TYR A 149 14.54 0.36 8.47
C TYR A 149 16.05 0.43 8.20
N ASP A 150 16.54 1.64 8.00
CA ASP A 150 17.97 1.97 8.00
C ASP A 150 18.23 2.99 9.12
N ILE A 151 18.49 2.47 10.31
CA ILE A 151 18.67 3.27 11.53
C ILE A 151 19.88 4.20 11.39
N THR A 152 20.98 3.68 10.83
CA THR A 152 22.25 4.40 10.65
C THR A 152 22.08 5.65 9.81
N ASN A 153 21.31 5.56 8.72
CA ASN A 153 21.07 6.69 7.82
C ASN A 153 19.77 7.45 8.13
N SER A 154 19.06 7.09 9.21
CA SER A 154 17.73 7.61 9.53
C SER A 154 16.74 7.54 8.36
N ASN A 155 16.80 6.44 7.61
CA ASN A 155 16.01 6.24 6.41
C ASN A 155 15.08 5.04 6.57
N VAL A 156 13.97 5.08 5.85
CA VAL A 156 12.97 4.03 5.82
C VAL A 156 12.50 3.83 4.40
N LYS A 157 12.44 2.57 3.95
CA LYS A 157 11.80 2.20 2.68
C LYS A 157 10.49 1.49 2.95
N ILE A 158 9.47 1.89 2.22
CA ILE A 158 8.12 1.32 2.33
C ILE A 158 7.78 0.56 1.06
N TYR A 159 7.33 -0.67 1.23
CA TYR A 159 6.88 -1.54 0.15
C TYR A 159 5.44 -1.97 0.36
N ASN A 160 4.75 -2.29 -0.74
CA ASN A 160 3.48 -2.99 -0.73
C ASN A 160 3.53 -4.21 -1.65
N THR A 161 3.13 -5.40 -1.16
CA THR A 161 3.28 -6.64 -1.95
C THR A 161 2.41 -6.73 -3.20
N LYS A 162 1.35 -5.93 -3.33
CA LYS A 162 0.63 -5.84 -4.61
C LYS A 162 1.31 -4.94 -5.62
N GLY A 163 2.10 -3.98 -5.15
CA GLY A 163 2.72 -2.98 -6.00
C GLY A 163 1.71 -2.18 -6.82
N ILE A 164 2.25 -1.34 -7.70
CA ILE A 164 1.52 -0.47 -8.62
C ILE A 164 2.03 -0.75 -10.02
N LYS A 165 1.09 -1.03 -10.95
CA LYS A 165 1.43 -1.14 -12.37
C LYS A 165 1.60 0.24 -12.96
N THR A 166 2.77 0.47 -13.55
CA THR A 166 3.11 1.70 -14.27
C THR A 166 2.58 1.65 -15.70
N ASN A 167 2.62 2.79 -16.39
CA ASN A 167 2.23 2.89 -17.81
C ASN A 167 3.06 1.97 -18.72
N ASN A 168 4.28 1.60 -18.29
CA ASN A 168 5.18 0.71 -19.03
C ASN A 168 4.90 -0.78 -18.76
N ASN A 169 3.79 -1.10 -18.07
CA ASN A 169 3.40 -2.45 -17.68
C ASN A 169 4.38 -3.13 -16.70
N GLU A 170 5.27 -2.35 -16.09
CA GLU A 170 6.14 -2.75 -14.99
C GLU A 170 5.37 -2.64 -13.67
N THR A 171 5.65 -3.51 -12.70
CA THR A 171 5.06 -3.42 -11.36
C THR A 171 6.11 -2.90 -10.39
N LYS A 172 5.85 -1.74 -9.80
CA LYS A 172 6.70 -1.11 -8.79
C LYS A 172 6.15 -1.36 -7.40
N TYR A 173 7.02 -1.77 -6.49
CA TYR A 173 6.62 -2.19 -5.14
C TYR A 173 7.03 -1.19 -4.07
N CYS A 174 8.13 -0.46 -4.30
CA CYS A 174 8.67 0.52 -3.36
C CYS A 174 8.03 1.90 -3.58
N LEU A 175 7.80 2.62 -2.49
CA LEU A 175 7.31 4.00 -2.50
C LEU A 175 8.23 4.94 -3.29
N ASP A 176 9.56 4.78 -3.18
CA ASP A 176 10.53 5.66 -3.85
C ASP A 176 10.42 5.57 -5.37
N ASP A 177 10.13 4.38 -5.91
CA ASP A 177 10.03 4.17 -7.35
C ASP A 177 8.76 4.80 -7.95
N ILE A 178 7.72 5.01 -7.14
CA ILE A 178 6.41 5.52 -7.56
C ILE A 178 6.16 6.96 -7.12
N ARG A 179 7.02 7.52 -6.26
CA ARG A 179 6.83 8.84 -5.65
C ARG A 179 6.68 9.93 -6.70
N ASN A 180 7.47 9.84 -7.76
CA ASN A 180 7.50 10.79 -8.87
C ASN A 180 6.66 10.34 -10.09
N GLU A 181 5.96 9.20 -10.01
CA GLU A 181 5.03 8.81 -11.07
C GLU A 181 3.69 9.53 -10.90
N GLU A 182 3.26 10.21 -11.96
CA GLU A 182 1.96 10.90 -12.12
C GLU A 182 0.86 9.97 -12.67
#